data_AF-A0A5C7N375-F1
#
_entry.id   AF-A0A5C7N375-F1
#
_cell.length_a   1.000
_cell.length_b   1.000
_cell.length_c   1.000
_cell.angle_alpha   90.00
_cell.angle_beta   90.00
_cell.angle_gamma   90.00
#
_symmetry.space_group_name_H-M   'P 1'
#
loop_
_entity.id
_entity.type
_entity.pdbx_description
1 polymer ?
#
loop_
_entity_poly.entity_id
_entity_poly.type
_entity_poly.pdbx_seq_one_letter_code
_entity_poly.pdbx_strand_id
1 'polypeptide(L)'
;MRTFLFFLLLLCFSCKAPQEKKTDVGMLTQQVIGNYEASLPCEDCVSIEYQLELEPDSSLIEHITYLGLPNGNYEVHGTWHAGADSVL
;
A
#
# COMPACT_ATOMS: atom_id res chain seq x y z
N MET A 1 -18.03 -37.78 -38.83
CA MET A 1 -17.63 -37.97 -37.41
C MET A 1 -16.15 -37.73 -37.11
N ARG A 2 -15.22 -37.80 -38.10
CA ARG A 2 -13.78 -37.47 -37.89
C ARG A 2 -13.46 -35.98 -37.82
N THR A 3 -14.22 -35.13 -38.50
CA THR A 3 -14.03 -33.67 -38.54
C THR A 3 -14.49 -32.93 -37.29
N PHE A 4 -15.49 -33.47 -36.58
CA PHE A 4 -15.99 -32.90 -35.32
C PHE A 4 -14.96 -33.00 -34.19
N LEU A 5 -14.10 -34.03 -34.23
CA LEU A 5 -13.06 -34.27 -33.22
C LEU A 5 -11.94 -33.21 -33.28
N PHE A 6 -11.63 -32.70 -34.47
CA PHE A 6 -10.61 -31.65 -34.66
C PHE A 6 -11.09 -30.28 -34.18
N PHE A 7 -12.38 -29.98 -34.30
CA PHE A 7 -12.95 -28.71 -33.85
C PHE A 7 -12.99 -28.58 -32.32
N LEU A 8 -13.22 -29.70 -31.61
CA LEU A 8 -13.19 -29.75 -30.15
C LEU A 8 -11.79 -29.56 -29.57
N LEU A 9 -10.75 -29.99 -30.28
CA LEU A 9 -9.35 -29.93 -29.83
C LEU A 9 -8.76 -28.50 -29.93
N LEU A 10 -9.29 -27.67 -30.83
CA LEU A 10 -8.89 -26.26 -30.99
C LEU A 10 -9.46 -25.33 -29.92
N LEU A 11 -10.58 -25.70 -29.27
CA LEU A 11 -11.20 -24.89 -28.20
C LEU A 11 -10.43 -24.95 -26.88
N CYS A 12 -9.55 -25.93 -26.67
CA CYS A 12 -8.75 -26.05 -25.45
C CYS A 12 -7.54 -25.10 -25.39
N PHE A 13 -7.11 -24.51 -26.52
CA PHE A 13 -5.93 -23.63 -26.57
C PHE A 13 -6.27 -22.14 -26.42
N SER A 14 -7.55 -21.78 -26.28
CA SER A 14 -7.96 -20.36 -26.27
C SER A 14 -7.99 -19.71 -24.88
N CYS A 15 -7.61 -20.43 -23.83
CA CYS A 15 -7.36 -19.84 -22.51
C CYS A 15 -5.96 -19.22 -22.48
N LYS A 16 -5.83 -17.98 -22.98
CA LYS A 16 -4.72 -17.12 -22.59
C LYS A 16 -4.92 -16.76 -21.12
N ALA A 17 -4.03 -17.23 -20.25
CA ALA A 17 -3.98 -16.76 -18.87
C ALA A 17 -3.87 -15.21 -18.88
N PRO A 18 -4.61 -14.49 -18.02
CA PRO A 18 -4.42 -13.06 -17.87
C PRO A 18 -2.95 -12.81 -17.50
N GLN A 19 -2.26 -11.94 -18.22
CA GLN A 19 -0.98 -11.43 -17.74
C GLN A 19 -1.28 -10.58 -16.51
N GLU A 20 -1.03 -11.11 -15.32
CA GLU A 20 -0.86 -10.27 -14.13
C GLU A 20 0.33 -9.35 -14.38
N LYS A 21 0.05 -8.05 -14.47
CA LYS A 21 1.08 -7.02 -14.44
C LYS A 21 1.68 -7.07 -13.02
N LYS A 22 2.76 -7.82 -12.85
CA LYS A 22 3.54 -7.79 -11.60
C LYS A 22 4.05 -6.36 -11.41
N THR A 23 3.40 -5.59 -10.56
CA THR A 23 3.93 -4.31 -10.10
C THR A 23 5.20 -4.59 -9.31
N ASP A 24 6.28 -3.92 -9.68
CA ASP A 24 7.56 -4.03 -8.98
C ASP A 24 7.46 -3.29 -7.65
N VAL A 25 7.49 -4.05 -6.55
CA VAL A 25 7.48 -3.51 -5.17
C VAL A 25 8.66 -2.56 -4.95
N GLY A 26 9.81 -2.80 -5.60
CA GLY A 26 10.97 -1.91 -5.52
C GLY A 26 10.77 -0.56 -6.22
N MET A 27 9.91 -0.50 -7.25
CA MET A 27 9.49 0.79 -7.80
C MET A 27 8.49 1.49 -6.89
N LEU A 28 7.58 0.74 -6.26
CA LEU A 28 6.59 1.30 -5.35
C LEU A 28 7.26 1.97 -4.14
N THR A 29 8.28 1.33 -3.55
CA THR A 29 8.99 1.91 -2.39
C THR A 29 9.57 3.28 -2.69
N GLN A 30 10.10 3.50 -3.89
CA GLN A 30 10.62 4.81 -4.30
C GLN A 30 9.51 5.85 -4.55
N GLN A 31 8.32 5.41 -4.93
CA GLN A 31 7.18 6.30 -5.23
C GLN A 31 6.44 6.77 -3.99
N VAL A 32 6.55 6.04 -2.87
CA VAL A 32 5.87 6.36 -1.60
C VAL A 32 6.76 7.10 -0.59
N ILE A 33 8.02 7.39 -0.94
CA ILE A 33 8.87 8.27 -0.13
C ILE A 33 8.24 9.65 -0.07
N GLY A 34 8.13 10.22 1.12
CA GLY A 34 7.62 11.56 1.31
C GLY A 34 6.97 11.78 2.66
N ASN A 35 6.33 12.95 2.76
CA ASN A 35 5.64 13.39 3.96
C ASN A 35 4.13 13.37 3.71
N TYR A 36 3.41 12.80 4.66
CA TYR A 36 1.97 12.62 4.63
C TYR A 36 1.36 13.28 5.85
N GLU A 37 0.27 14.00 5.64
CA GLU A 37 -0.43 14.69 6.71
C GLU A 37 -1.91 14.30 6.71
N ALA A 38 -2.47 14.12 7.90
CA ALA A 38 -3.87 13.82 8.08
C ALA A 38 -4.41 14.40 9.39
N SER A 39 -5.69 14.74 9.39
CA SER A 39 -6.44 14.97 10.62
C SER A 39 -7.37 13.76 10.84
N LEU A 40 -7.11 13.00 11.90
CA LEU A 40 -7.85 11.78 12.21
C LEU A 40 -8.90 12.04 13.30
N PRO A 41 -10.06 11.34 13.27
CA PRO A 41 -11.04 11.38 14.34
C PRO A 41 -10.43 10.96 15.68
N CYS A 42 -10.91 11.57 16.77
CA CYS A 42 -10.48 11.28 18.13
C CYS A 42 -11.70 11.07 19.03
N GLU A 43 -11.63 10.13 19.96
CA GLU A 43 -12.72 9.82 20.88
C GLU A 43 -12.82 10.86 22.01
N ASP A 44 -11.69 11.15 22.67
CA ASP A 44 -11.61 12.00 23.86
C ASP A 44 -10.82 13.31 23.63
N CYS A 45 -10.61 13.69 22.38
CA CYS A 45 -9.90 14.90 21.99
C CYS A 45 -10.53 15.55 20.76
N VAL A 46 -10.08 16.74 20.37
CA VAL A 46 -10.68 17.47 19.24
C VAL A 46 -10.43 16.74 17.92
N SER A 47 -9.18 16.35 17.69
CA SER A 47 -8.73 15.52 16.58
C SER A 47 -7.27 15.11 16.83
N ILE A 48 -6.79 14.14 16.06
CA ILE A 48 -5.37 13.81 16.02
C ILE A 48 -4.78 14.45 14.75
N GLU A 49 -3.87 15.40 14.91
CA GLU A 49 -3.01 15.82 13.79
C GLU A 49 -1.89 14.80 13.66
N TYR A 50 -1.81 14.16 12.51
CA TYR A 50 -0.89 13.06 12.22
C TYR A 50 0.00 13.43 11.05
N GLN A 51 1.32 13.29 11.23
CA GLN A 51 2.30 13.42 10.16
C GLN A 51 3.14 12.14 10.10
N LEU A 52 3.37 11.64 8.89
CA LEU A 52 4.22 10.48 8.63
C LEU A 52 5.29 10.86 7.61
N GLU A 53 6.54 10.66 7.97
CA GLU A 53 7.70 10.80 7.11
C GLU A 53 8.20 9.41 6.74
N LEU A 54 8.24 9.10 5.45
CA LEU A 54 8.84 7.86 4.92
C LEU A 54 10.15 8.18 4.23
N GLU A 55 11.27 7.74 4.81
CA GLU A 55 12.60 8.03 4.30
C GLU A 55 13.12 6.97 3.31
N PRO A 56 14.04 7.35 2.39
CA PRO A 56 14.61 6.43 1.40
C PRO A 56 15.37 5.22 1.98
N ASP A 57 15.87 5.34 3.22
CA ASP A 57 16.62 4.29 3.91
C ASP A 57 15.71 3.30 4.65
N SER A 58 14.39 3.39 4.42
CA SER A 58 13.35 2.61 5.09
C SER A 58 13.09 2.99 6.55
N SER A 59 13.62 4.13 7.02
CA SER A 59 13.20 4.71 8.29
C SER A 59 11.82 5.39 8.17
N LEU A 60 11.08 5.44 9.27
CA LEU A 60 9.86 6.23 9.39
C LEU A 60 9.87 7.08 10.66
N ILE A 61 9.25 8.25 10.57
CA ILE A 61 8.98 9.14 11.70
C ILE A 61 7.49 9.48 11.70
N GLU A 62 6.82 9.28 12.84
CA GLU A 62 5.43 9.66 13.05
C GLU A 62 5.37 10.78 14.08
N HIS A 63 4.72 11.90 13.74
CA HIS A 63 4.37 12.95 14.69
C HIS A 63 2.86 12.91 14.93
N ILE A 64 2.47 12.76 16.20
CA ILE A 64 1.09 12.55 16.61
C ILE A 64 0.72 13.60 17.66
N THR A 65 -0.24 14.46 17.34
CA THR A 65 -0.70 15.54 18.22
C THR A 65 -2.19 15.38 18.50
N TYR A 66 -2.53 14.99 19.73
CA TYR A 66 -3.90 14.90 20.23
C TYR A 66 -4.37 16.30 20.67
N LEU A 67 -5.11 16.99 19.80
CA LEU A 67 -5.53 18.37 20.04
C LEU A 67 -6.49 18.48 21.23
N GLY A 68 -6.19 19.43 22.13
CA GLY A 68 -6.98 19.69 23.34
C GLY A 68 -6.54 18.88 24.56
N LEU A 69 -5.50 18.03 24.44
CA LEU A 69 -4.88 17.34 25.58
C LEU A 69 -3.57 18.03 25.99
N PRO A 70 -3.31 18.26 27.29
CA PRO A 70 -2.14 19.02 27.75
C PRO A 70 -0.79 18.35 27.50
N ASN A 71 -0.77 17.03 27.29
CA ASN A 71 0.43 16.23 26.96
C ASN A 71 0.17 15.36 25.72
N GLY A 72 -0.51 15.92 24.72
CA GLY A 72 -0.97 15.18 23.54
C GLY A 72 0.06 14.99 22.43
N ASN A 73 1.33 15.36 22.61
CA ASN A 73 2.31 15.34 21.51
C ASN A 73 3.25 14.14 21.67
N TYR A 74 3.34 13.33 20.63
CA TYR A 74 4.15 12.12 20.58
C TYR A 74 4.93 12.05 19.28
N GLU A 75 6.09 11.41 19.36
CA GLU A 75 6.94 11.12 18.22
C GLU A 75 7.35 9.65 18.28
N VAL A 76 7.19 8.93 17.17
CA VAL A 76 7.54 7.52 17.06
C VAL A 76 8.51 7.34 15.90
N HIS A 77 9.57 6.58 16.15
CA HIS A 77 10.59 6.24 15.16
C HIS A 77 10.53 4.75 14.87
N GLY A 78 10.66 4.38 13.61
CA GLY A 78 10.56 3.00 13.19
C GLY A 78 11.19 2.71 11.84
N THR A 79 10.81 1.57 11.30
CA THR A 79 11.22 1.12 9.97
C THR A 79 10.01 0.61 9.22
N TRP A 80 9.94 0.83 7.91
CA TRP A 80 8.84 0.38 7.06
C TRP A 80 9.33 -0.51 5.92
N HIS A 81 8.42 -1.28 5.34
CA HIS A 81 8.67 -2.07 4.15
C HIS A 81 7.37 -2.25 3.36
N ALA A 82 7.43 -2.17 2.03
CA ALA A 82 6.29 -2.48 1.18
C ALA A 82 6.19 -4.00 0.96
N GLY A 83 5.05 -4.59 1.32
CA GLY A 83 4.75 -5.99 1.08
C GLY A 83 4.25 -6.27 -0.34
N ALA A 84 4.19 -7.56 -0.71
CA ALA A 84 3.61 -7.96 -2.00
C ALA A 84 2.11 -7.62 -2.11
N ASP A 85 1.43 -7.50 -0.97
CA ASP A 85 0.04 -7.08 -0.79
C ASP A 85 -0.14 -5.55 -0.78
N SER A 86 0.95 -4.78 -0.84
CA SER A 86 0.91 -3.31 -0.92
C SER A 86 0.59 -2.80 -2.33
N VAL A 87 0.47 -3.70 -3.31
CA VAL A 87 0.05 -3.41 -4.68
C VAL A 87 -1.42 -3.79 -4.83
N LEU A 88 -2.27 -2.81 -5.17
CA LEU A 88 -3.67 -3.01 -5.58
C LEU A 88 -3.80 -3.51 -7.02
#